data_AF-A0A7J9C561-F1
#
_entry.id   AF-A0A7J9C561-F1
#
_cell.length_a   1.000
_cell.length_b   1.000
_cell.length_c   1.000
_cell.angle_alpha   90.00
_cell.angle_beta   90.00
_cell.angle_gamma   90.00
#
_symmetry.space_group_name_H-M   'P 1'
#
loop_
_entity.id
_entity.type
_entity.pdbx_description
1 polymer ?
#
loop_
_entity_poly.entity_id
_entity_poly.type
_entity_poly.pdbx_seq_one_letter_code
_entity_poly.pdbx_strand_id
1 'polypeptide(L)' 'MMGLGVIARDSDGLVLGGIADYRENQMEGECAEAKALRDGIIWGRDNNVARAIFETD' A
#
# COMPACT_ATOMS: atom_id res chain seq x y z
N MET A 1 14.11 11.94 0.01
CA MET A 1 13.31 11.41 -1.11
C MET A 1 13.00 9.95 -0.83
N MET A 2 11.85 9.69 -0.20
CA MET A 2 11.38 8.34 0.12
C MET A 2 10.04 8.12 -0.57
N GLY A 3 9.94 7.06 -1.37
CA GLY A 3 8.68 6.61 -1.96
C GLY A 3 8.08 5.50 -1.09
N LEU A 4 6.76 5.51 -0.96
CA LEU A 4 6.01 4.47 -0.27
C LEU A 4 4.77 4.12 -1.08
N GLY A 5 4.26 2.91 -0.93
CA GLY A 5 3.06 2.50 -1.63
C GLY A 5 2.71 1.04 -1.44
N VAL A 6 1.54 0.68 -1.96
CA VAL A 6 1.09 -0.71 -2.03
C VAL A 6 0.65 -1.03 -3.44
N ILE A 7 0.82 -2.29 -3.82
CA ILE A 7 0.32 -2.84 -5.07
C ILE A 7 -0.70 -3.91 -4.71
N ALA A 8 -1.92 -3.77 -5.19
CA ALA A 8 -2.96 -4.76 -5.03
C ALA A 8 -2.93 -5.75 -6.20
N ARG A 9 -3.01 -7.04 -5.86
CA ARG A 9 -3.09 -8.13 -6.83
C ARG A 9 -4.25 -9.06 -6.50
N ASP A 10 -4.82 -9.70 -7.51
CA ASP A 10 -5.75 -10.81 -7.28
C ASP A 10 -5.00 -12.11 -6.92
N SER A 11 -5.77 -13.19 -6.74
CA SER A 11 -5.23 -14.52 -6.40
C SER A 11 -4.36 -15.13 -7.50
N ASP A 12 -4.49 -14.67 -8.74
CA ASP A 12 -3.71 -15.14 -9.88
C ASP A 12 -2.46 -14.27 -10.12
N GLY A 13 -2.27 -13.24 -9.28
CA GLY A 13 -1.14 -12.32 -9.33
C GLY A 13 -1.33 -11.16 -10.31
N LEU A 14 -2.51 -10.98 -10.89
CA LEU A 14 -2.81 -9.85 -11.76
C LEU A 14 -2.86 -8.56 -10.94
N VAL A 15 -2.17 -7.52 -11.42
CA VAL A 15 -2.20 -6.20 -10.77
C VAL A 15 -3.55 -5.54 -11.01
N LEU A 16 -4.28 -5.28 -9.92
CA LEU A 16 -5.57 -4.60 -9.92
C LEU A 16 -5.42 -3.08 -9.77
N GLY A 17 -4.29 -2.64 -9.21
CA GLY A 17 -3.99 -1.24 -8.96
C GLY A 17 -3.08 -1.07 -7.75
N GLY A 18 -3.13 0.10 -7.14
CA GLY A 18 -2.35 0.42 -5.96
C GLY A 18 -2.38 1.91 -5.65
N ILE A 19 -1.66 2.28 -4.60
CA ILE A 19 -1.44 3.67 -4.23
C ILE A 19 0.05 3.88 -4.00
N ALA A 20 0.56 5.00 -4.48
CA ALA A 20 1.91 5.46 -4.23
C ALA A 20 1.87 6.88 -3.68
N ASP A 21 2.69 7.15 -2.68
CA ASP A 21 2.91 8.48 -2.11
C ASP A 21 4.42 8.73 -2.07
N TYR A 22 4.78 10.00 -2.05
CA TYR A 22 6.15 10.44 -2.07
C TYR A 22 6.37 11.56 -1.07
N ARG A 23 7.45 11.46 -0.28
CA ARG A 23 7.78 12.44 0.76
C ARG A 23 9.16 13.04 0.55
N GLU A 24 9.17 14.37 0.54
CA GLU A 24 10.39 15.19 0.46
C GLU A 24 11.19 15.14 1.77
N ASN A 25 10.48 15.17 2.91
CA ASN A 25 11.07 15.11 4.25
C ASN A 25 11.42 13.67 4.65
N GLN A 26 12.45 13.51 5.50
CA GLN A 26 12.82 12.21 6.07
C GLN A 26 11.73 11.73 7.04
N MET A 27 11.27 10.51 6.80
CA MET A 27 10.41 9.72 7.68
C MET A 27 11.18 8.45 8.00
N GLU A 28 11.03 7.93 9.22
CA GLU A 28 11.58 6.62 9.61
C GLU A 28 10.93 5.51 8.76
N GLY A 29 11.69 4.47 8.43
CA GLY A 29 11.24 3.42 7.49
C GLY A 29 9.98 2.71 7.98
N GLU A 30 9.93 2.40 9.27
CA GLU A 30 8.81 1.75 9.94
C GLU A 30 7.54 2.62 9.89
N CYS A 31 7.69 3.94 10.00
CA CYS A 31 6.58 4.88 9.82
C CYS A 31 6.12 4.93 8.37
N ALA A 32 7.03 4.78 7.40
CA ALA A 32 6.70 4.71 5.98
C ALA A 32 5.89 3.47 5.64
N GLU A 33 6.30 2.31 6.15
CA GLU A 33 5.62 1.03 5.99
C GLU A 33 4.23 1.05 6.63
N ALA A 34 4.12 1.52 7.87
CA ALA A 34 2.82 1.66 8.55
C ALA A 34 1.86 2.58 7.77
N LYS A 35 2.38 3.67 7.18
CA LYS A 35 1.60 4.55 6.33
C LYS A 35 1.17 3.87 5.03
N ALA A 36 2.08 3.16 4.35
CA ALA A 36 1.77 2.42 3.13
C ALA A 36 0.66 1.38 3.39
N LEU A 37 0.75 0.65 4.50
CA LEU A 37 -0.27 -0.31 4.92
C LEU A 37 -1.65 0.36 5.13
N ARG A 38 -1.69 1.49 5.87
CA ARG A 38 -2.91 2.28 6.06
C ARG A 38 -3.54 2.70 4.73
N ASP A 39 -2.71 3.22 3.83
CA ASP A 39 -3.18 3.71 2.53
C ASP A 39 -3.69 2.55 1.65
N GLY A 40 -3.10 1.35 1.78
CA GLY A 40 -3.60 0.13 1.15
C GLY A 40 -4.94 -0.35 1.69
N ILE A 41 -5.19 -0.25 3.00
CA ILE A 41 -6.50 -0.54 3.59
C ILE A 41 -7.57 0.42 3.03
N ILE A 42 -7.24 1.72 2.93
CA ILE A 42 -8.14 2.72 2.35
C ILE A 42 -8.44 2.38 0.89
N TRP A 43 -7.40 2.09 0.09
CA TRP A 43 -7.57 1.68 -1.30
C TRP A 43 -8.48 0.45 -1.42
N GLY A 44 -8.28 -0.57 -0.59
CA GLY A 44 -9.11 -1.78 -0.58
C GLY A 44 -10.57 -1.47 -0.28
N ARG A 45 -10.83 -0.64 0.74
CA ARG A 45 -12.19 -0.20 1.09
C ARG A 45 -12.85 0.54 -0.07
N ASP A 46 -12.15 1.48 -0.68
CA ASP A 46 -12.68 2.32 -1.75
C ASP A 46 -12.93 1.50 -3.05
N ASN A 47 -12.31 0.33 -3.18
CA ASN A 47 -12.51 -0.63 -4.28
C ASN A 47 -13.39 -1.84 -3.91
N ASN A 48 -14.13 -1.78 -2.80
CA ASN A 48 -15.02 -2.86 -2.33
C ASN A 48 -14.31 -4.21 -2.11
N VAL A 49 -13.02 -4.19 -1.77
CA VAL A 49 -12.27 -5.39 -1.42
C VAL A 49 -12.72 -5.87 -0.03
N ALA A 50 -13.43 -7.00 0.00
CA ALA A 50 -13.95 -7.55 1.25
C ALA A 50 -12.84 -8.13 2.16
N ARG A 51 -11.77 -8.65 1.56
CA ARG A 51 -10.64 -9.25 2.27
C ARG A 51 -9.38 -9.13 1.42
N ALA A 52 -8.27 -8.79 2.07
CA ALA A 52 -6.93 -8.81 1.48
C ALA A 52 -5.94 -9.48 2.44
N ILE A 53 -4.85 -10.01 1.88
CA ILE A 53 -3.66 -10.42 2.62
C ILE A 53 -2.60 -9.35 2.35
N PHE A 54 -1.93 -8.89 3.39
CA PHE A 54 -0.85 -7.92 3.27
C PHE A 54 0.49 -8.65 3.41
N GLU A 55 1.40 -8.36 2.48
CA GLU A 55 2.75 -8.89 2.45
C GLU A 55 3.73 -7.71 2.54
N THR A 56 4.73 -7.85 3.40
CA THR A 56 5.83 -6.90 3.63
C THR A 56 7.12 -7.73 3.76
N ASP A 57 8.28 -7.13 3.52
CA ASP A 57 9.60 -7.77 3.65
C ASP A 57 10.05 -8.02 5.11
#